data_AF-A0AAP9GDH1-F1
#
_entry.id   AF-A0AAP9GDH1-F1
#
_cell.length_a   1.000
_cell.length_b   1.000
_cell.length_c   1.000
_cell.angle_alpha   90.00
_cell.angle_beta   90.00
_cell.angle_gamma   90.00
#
_symmetry.space_group_name_H-M   'P 1'
#
loop_
_entity.id
_entity.type
_entity.pdbx_description
1 polymer ?
#
loop_
_entity_poly.entity_id
_entity_poly.type
_entity_poly.pdbx_seq_one_letter_code
_entity_poly.pdbx_strand_id
1 'polypeptide(L)'
;MAKLKKKEYEEALEQLQIELVKLQEWVKHKGLKVVVLFEGRDAAGKGGTIKRITEKLNPRVCRIAALPAPTEKEKTQWYFQRYVAHLPAAGEIVLFDRSWYNRAGVEKVMGFCTPDQYEEFLRSCPEFERMLQRSGIILIKYWFSVSDEEQEKRFLERINTPIKRWKFSPMDLESRNRWAEYSEAKDKMFAYTDTKHCPWWVVPSDDKKKARLNCISHLLSQVEYEELEHPVIELPELNKEGYVRAPIDDQTFVPDKY
;
A
#
# COMPACT_ATOMS: atom_id res chain seq x y z
N MET A 1 12.57 -7.40 22.60
CA MET A 1 11.11 -7.58 22.82
C MET A 1 10.66 -8.92 22.26
N ALA A 2 9.80 -9.66 22.95
CA ALA A 2 9.27 -10.93 22.47
C ALA A 2 8.46 -10.77 21.16
N LYS A 3 8.61 -11.74 20.23
CA LYS A 3 7.84 -11.81 18.99
C LYS A 3 6.39 -12.18 19.29
N LEU A 4 5.43 -11.53 18.63
CA LEU A 4 4.01 -11.79 18.83
C LEU A 4 3.66 -13.23 18.40
N LYS A 5 2.89 -13.96 19.23
CA LYS A 5 2.46 -15.31 18.87
C LYS A 5 1.56 -15.25 17.62
N LYS A 6 1.43 -16.37 16.91
CA LYS A 6 0.65 -16.42 15.66
C LYS A 6 -0.83 -16.14 15.90
N LYS A 7 -1.41 -16.82 16.89
CA LYS A 7 -2.82 -16.67 17.27
C LYS A 7 -3.18 -15.24 17.66
N GLU A 8 -2.43 -14.65 18.60
CA GLU A 8 -2.61 -13.25 19.04
C GLU A 8 -2.56 -12.24 17.87
N TYR A 9 -1.70 -12.50 16.88
CA TYR A 9 -1.60 -11.64 15.70
C TYR A 9 -2.80 -11.76 14.79
N GLU A 10 -3.30 -12.98 14.58
CA GLU A 10 -4.44 -13.24 13.71
C GLU A 10 -5.72 -12.66 14.31
N GLU A 11 -5.95 -12.82 15.61
CA GLU A 11 -7.07 -12.22 16.34
C GLU A 11 -7.03 -10.69 16.27
N ALA A 12 -5.88 -10.07 16.57
CA ALA A 12 -5.74 -8.61 16.48
C ALA A 12 -5.90 -8.08 15.05
N LEU A 13 -5.41 -8.83 14.05
CA LEU A 13 -5.56 -8.45 12.65
C LEU A 13 -7.02 -8.51 12.21
N GLU A 14 -7.76 -9.53 12.62
CA GLU A 14 -9.18 -9.68 12.29
C GLU A 14 -10.01 -8.50 12.81
N GLN A 15 -9.78 -8.09 14.07
CA GLN A 15 -10.45 -6.92 14.64
C GLN A 15 -10.14 -5.64 13.84
N LEU A 16 -8.88 -5.42 13.48
CA LEU A 16 -8.49 -4.28 12.65
C LEU A 16 -9.09 -4.36 11.23
N GLN A 17 -9.27 -5.55 10.68
CA GLN A 17 -9.90 -5.74 9.37
C GLN A 17 -11.39 -5.45 9.40
N ILE A 18 -12.10 -5.74 10.50
CA ILE A 18 -13.49 -5.32 10.70
C ILE A 18 -13.57 -3.78 10.68
N GLU A 19 -12.69 -3.10 11.41
CA GLU A 19 -12.64 -1.64 11.43
C GLU A 19 -12.29 -1.04 10.06
N LEU A 20 -11.41 -1.69 9.28
CA LEU A 20 -11.14 -1.30 7.90
C LEU A 20 -12.39 -1.43 7.01
N VAL A 21 -13.25 -2.42 7.27
CA VAL A 21 -14.54 -2.57 6.55
C VAL A 21 -15.45 -1.39 6.86
N LYS A 22 -15.58 -0.99 8.13
CA LYS A 22 -16.36 0.20 8.51
C LYS A 22 -15.80 1.47 7.85
N LEU A 23 -14.48 1.64 7.88
CA LEU A 23 -13.80 2.75 7.22
C LEU A 23 -14.11 2.83 5.72
N GLN A 24 -14.05 1.72 4.96
CA GLN A 24 -14.34 1.78 3.52
C GLN A 24 -15.80 2.15 3.23
N GLU A 25 -16.74 1.69 4.05
CA GLU A 25 -18.16 1.99 3.89
C GLU A 25 -18.43 3.46 4.18
N TRP A 26 -17.79 4.00 5.22
CA TRP A 26 -17.82 5.42 5.53
C TRP A 26 -17.22 6.28 4.41
N VAL A 27 -16.03 5.91 3.90
CA VAL A 27 -15.39 6.60 2.77
C VAL A 27 -16.34 6.67 1.59
N LYS A 28 -16.98 5.55 1.25
CA LYS A 28 -17.98 5.48 0.17
C LYS A 28 -19.20 6.35 0.46
N HIS A 29 -19.76 6.26 1.67
CA HIS A 29 -20.97 6.98 2.08
C HIS A 29 -20.78 8.50 2.06
N LYS A 30 -19.65 8.99 2.59
CA LYS A 30 -19.32 10.43 2.63
C LYS A 30 -18.64 10.94 1.36
N GLY A 31 -18.28 10.05 0.43
CA GLY A 31 -17.56 10.43 -0.79
C GLY A 31 -16.12 10.91 -0.52
N LEU A 32 -15.48 10.42 0.54
CA LEU A 32 -14.10 10.80 0.87
C LEU A 32 -13.13 10.29 -0.19
N LYS A 33 -11.99 10.96 -0.33
CA LYS A 33 -10.91 10.59 -1.25
C LYS A 33 -9.66 10.28 -0.44
N VAL A 34 -9.25 9.02 -0.37
CA VAL A 34 -8.12 8.61 0.49
C VAL A 34 -6.96 8.10 -0.36
N VAL A 35 -5.76 8.64 -0.13
CA VAL A 35 -4.50 8.18 -0.73
C VAL A 35 -3.54 7.80 0.38
N VAL A 36 -3.00 6.58 0.29
CA VAL A 36 -1.99 6.09 1.23
C VAL A 36 -0.74 5.69 0.47
N LEU A 37 0.38 6.36 0.74
CA LEU A 37 1.67 6.06 0.14
C LEU A 37 2.47 5.11 1.04
N PHE A 38 2.93 4.00 0.46
CA PHE A 38 3.82 3.06 1.12
C PHE A 38 5.22 3.18 0.51
N GLU A 39 6.12 3.82 1.24
CA GLU A 39 7.55 3.94 0.92
C GLU A 39 8.42 3.25 1.98
N GLY A 40 9.71 3.15 1.70
CA GLY A 40 10.69 2.50 2.56
C GLY A 40 11.61 1.56 1.81
N ARG A 41 12.60 1.02 2.52
CA ARG A 41 13.63 0.17 1.92
C ARG A 41 13.06 -1.10 1.27
N ASP A 42 13.87 -1.68 0.40
CA ASP A 42 13.60 -3.02 -0.13
C ASP A 42 13.55 -4.03 1.00
N ALA A 43 12.63 -4.99 0.89
CA ALA A 43 12.32 -5.97 1.93
C ALA A 43 11.79 -5.44 3.28
N ALA A 44 11.49 -4.15 3.42
CA ALA A 44 10.94 -3.58 4.67
C ALA A 44 9.53 -4.11 5.03
N GLY A 45 8.71 -4.49 4.04
CA GLY A 45 7.44 -5.19 4.29
C GLY A 45 6.18 -4.51 3.74
N LYS A 46 6.33 -3.40 2.99
CA LYS A 46 5.27 -2.62 2.32
C LYS A 46 4.14 -3.46 1.73
N GLY A 47 4.41 -4.24 0.67
CA GLY A 47 3.40 -5.08 0.02
C GLY A 47 2.78 -6.15 0.93
N GLY A 48 3.48 -6.57 1.99
CA GLY A 48 2.90 -7.46 3.00
C GLY A 48 1.84 -6.78 3.86
N THR A 49 2.02 -5.50 4.17
CA THR A 49 1.03 -4.67 4.88
C THR A 49 -0.13 -4.31 3.97
N ILE A 50 0.13 -3.84 2.74
CA ILE A 50 -0.90 -3.56 1.73
C ILE A 50 -1.80 -4.79 1.56
N LYS A 51 -1.22 -5.97 1.39
CA LYS A 51 -1.98 -7.22 1.28
C LYS A 51 -2.94 -7.45 2.46
N ARG A 52 -2.53 -7.13 3.69
CA ARG A 52 -3.38 -7.30 4.88
C ARG A 52 -4.47 -6.26 4.99
N ILE A 53 -4.23 -5.05 4.51
CA ILE A 53 -5.25 -4.01 4.40
C ILE A 53 -6.32 -4.44 3.39
N THR A 54 -5.91 -4.85 2.19
CA THR A 54 -6.86 -5.14 1.10
C THR A 54 -7.58 -6.49 1.22
N GLU A 55 -7.11 -7.39 2.08
CA GLU A 55 -7.60 -8.78 2.18
C GLU A 55 -9.11 -8.90 2.45
N LYS A 56 -9.71 -7.92 3.13
CA LYS A 56 -11.14 -7.90 3.49
C LYS A 56 -11.92 -6.74 2.87
N LEU A 57 -11.27 -5.91 2.05
CA LEU A 57 -11.88 -4.72 1.47
C LEU A 57 -12.48 -4.99 0.10
N ASN A 58 -13.51 -4.21 -0.26
CA ASN A 58 -14.11 -4.27 -1.57
C ASN A 58 -13.14 -3.67 -2.61
N PRO A 59 -12.71 -4.43 -3.64
CA PRO A 59 -11.72 -3.95 -4.61
C PRO A 59 -12.25 -2.80 -5.50
N ARG A 60 -13.56 -2.55 -5.51
CA ARG A 60 -14.16 -1.39 -6.19
C ARG A 60 -14.03 -0.10 -5.38
N VAL A 61 -13.79 -0.20 -4.08
CA VAL A 61 -13.64 0.94 -3.17
C VAL A 61 -12.17 1.14 -2.84
N CYS A 62 -11.44 0.07 -2.55
CA CYS A 62 -10.02 0.11 -2.21
C CYS A 62 -9.19 -0.60 -3.28
N ARG A 63 -8.33 0.15 -3.98
CA ARG A 63 -7.46 -0.39 -5.04
C ARG A 63 -5.98 -0.09 -4.78
N ILE A 64 -5.12 -0.93 -5.35
CA ILE A 64 -3.67 -0.79 -5.27
C ILE A 64 -3.17 -0.12 -6.56
N ALA A 65 -2.39 0.95 -6.41
CA ALA A 65 -1.60 1.54 -7.50
C ALA A 65 -0.14 1.06 -7.37
N ALA A 66 0.26 0.13 -8.22
CA ALA A 66 1.63 -0.40 -8.28
C ALA A 66 2.16 -0.25 -9.71
N LEU A 67 2.75 0.91 -10.02
CA LEU A 67 3.17 1.26 -11.37
C LEU A 67 4.52 0.60 -11.70
N PRO A 68 4.70 0.08 -12.94
CA PRO A 68 6.02 -0.37 -13.40
C PRO A 68 6.96 0.82 -13.66
N ALA A 69 8.18 0.52 -14.09
CA ALA A 69 9.10 1.53 -14.61
C ALA A 69 8.43 2.39 -15.70
N PRO A 70 8.73 3.70 -15.77
CA PRO A 70 8.11 4.58 -16.75
C PRO A 70 8.50 4.18 -18.18
N THR A 71 7.53 4.19 -19.08
CA THR A 71 7.72 4.07 -20.53
C THR A 71 8.49 5.27 -21.10
N GLU A 72 9.04 5.16 -22.30
CA GLU A 72 9.73 6.28 -22.97
C GLU A 72 8.85 7.52 -23.10
N LYS A 73 7.54 7.34 -23.31
CA LYS A 73 6.57 8.45 -23.32
C LYS A 73 6.37 9.06 -21.93
N GLU A 74 6.24 8.24 -20.88
CA GLU A 74 6.07 8.75 -19.52
C GLU A 74 7.32 9.48 -19.01
N LYS A 75 8.52 9.11 -19.49
CA LYS A 75 9.78 9.81 -19.18
C LYS A 75 9.83 11.24 -19.72
N THR A 76 9.10 11.54 -20.80
CA THR A 76 9.04 12.89 -21.40
C THR A 76 7.86 13.72 -20.91
N GLN A 77 6.98 13.13 -20.09
CA GLN A 77 5.85 13.81 -19.48
C GLN A 77 6.26 14.59 -18.23
N TRP A 78 5.35 15.41 -17.73
CA TRP A 78 5.45 15.91 -16.37
C TRP A 78 5.45 14.73 -15.39
N TYR A 79 6.42 14.69 -14.48
CA TYR A 79 6.69 13.50 -13.66
C TYR A 79 5.49 12.98 -12.87
N PHE A 80 4.68 13.89 -12.31
CA PHE A 80 3.50 13.52 -11.52
C PHE A 80 2.32 13.03 -12.38
N GLN A 81 2.32 13.28 -13.69
CA GLN A 81 1.19 13.02 -14.59
C GLN A 81 0.72 11.56 -14.54
N ARG A 82 1.65 10.60 -14.61
CA ARG A 82 1.31 9.18 -14.55
C ARG A 82 0.67 8.76 -13.22
N TYR A 83 1.08 9.40 -12.12
CA TYR A 83 0.55 9.12 -10.80
C TYR A 83 -0.83 9.75 -10.59
N VAL A 84 -1.04 10.96 -11.14
CA VAL A 84 -2.32 11.68 -11.10
C VAL A 84 -3.45 10.83 -11.70
N ALA A 85 -3.17 10.07 -12.77
CA ALA A 85 -4.13 9.16 -13.40
C ALA A 85 -4.66 8.06 -12.46
N HIS A 86 -3.98 7.80 -11.34
CA HIS A 86 -4.37 6.81 -10.34
C HIS A 86 -4.95 7.42 -9.06
N LEU A 87 -5.11 8.74 -8.96
CA LEU A 87 -5.72 9.36 -7.78
C LEU A 87 -7.20 8.94 -7.61
N PRO A 88 -7.73 8.95 -6.38
CA PRO A 88 -9.10 8.52 -6.08
C PRO A 88 -10.16 9.48 -6.61
N ALA A 89 -11.26 8.92 -7.08
CA ALA A 89 -12.56 9.61 -7.12
C ALA A 89 -13.24 9.60 -5.74
N ALA A 90 -14.37 10.31 -5.62
CA ALA A 90 -15.15 10.32 -4.38
C ALA A 90 -15.60 8.90 -4.00
N GLY A 91 -15.34 8.52 -2.75
CA GLY A 91 -15.64 7.19 -2.23
C GLY A 91 -14.56 6.15 -2.51
N GLU A 92 -13.36 6.55 -2.95
CA GLU A 92 -12.26 5.63 -3.24
C GLU A 92 -11.09 5.77 -2.25
N ILE A 93 -10.45 4.63 -1.99
CA ILE A 93 -9.18 4.48 -1.28
C ILE A 93 -8.14 3.95 -2.27
N VAL A 94 -7.00 4.63 -2.40
CA VAL A 94 -5.90 4.19 -3.26
C VAL A 94 -4.63 3.99 -2.44
N LEU A 95 -4.14 2.74 -2.46
CA LEU A 95 -2.90 2.35 -1.79
C LEU A 95 -1.77 2.30 -2.82
N PHE A 96 -0.81 3.20 -2.71
CA PHE A 96 0.36 3.26 -3.59
C PHE A 96 1.48 2.34 -3.05
N ASP A 97 1.78 1.24 -3.76
CA ASP A 97 2.98 0.43 -3.50
C ASP A 97 4.16 1.05 -4.25
N ARG A 98 4.89 1.91 -3.53
CA ARG A 98 5.68 3.02 -4.09
C ARG A 98 4.83 4.08 -4.78
N SER A 99 5.42 5.25 -4.97
CA SER A 99 4.72 6.46 -5.39
C SER A 99 5.63 7.37 -6.22
N TRP A 100 5.26 8.65 -6.34
CA TRP A 100 6.13 9.70 -6.89
C TRP A 100 7.44 9.85 -6.11
N TYR A 101 7.54 9.33 -4.88
CA TYR A 101 8.79 9.30 -4.13
C TYR A 101 9.86 8.35 -4.69
N ASN A 102 9.55 7.59 -5.75
CA ASN A 102 10.58 6.90 -6.54
C ASN A 102 11.72 7.84 -6.94
N ARG A 103 11.41 9.09 -7.32
CA ARG A 103 12.41 10.09 -7.66
C ARG A 103 13.31 10.48 -6.51
N ALA A 104 12.76 10.56 -5.30
CA ALA A 104 13.53 10.89 -4.12
C ALA A 104 14.37 9.73 -3.56
N GLY A 105 14.10 8.49 -3.99
CA GLY A 105 14.83 7.30 -3.55
C GLY A 105 15.59 6.64 -4.69
N VAL A 106 14.95 5.66 -5.32
CA VAL A 106 15.60 4.77 -6.29
C VAL A 106 16.12 5.52 -7.52
N GLU A 107 15.40 6.49 -8.08
CA GLU A 107 15.89 7.18 -9.28
C GLU A 107 17.10 8.06 -8.98
N LYS A 108 17.17 8.65 -7.78
CA LYS A 108 18.33 9.42 -7.34
C LYS A 108 19.55 8.54 -7.14
N VAL A 109 19.39 7.46 -6.36
CA VAL A 109 20.53 6.59 -5.99
C VAL A 109 21.02 5.78 -7.19
N MET A 110 20.14 5.34 -8.08
CA MET A 110 20.51 4.55 -9.26
C MET A 110 20.84 5.41 -10.50
N GLY A 111 20.71 6.74 -10.42
CA GLY A 111 20.98 7.63 -11.54
C GLY A 111 19.96 7.55 -12.68
N PHE A 112 18.71 7.19 -12.39
CA PHE A 112 17.61 7.18 -13.37
C PHE A 112 16.97 8.54 -13.58
N CYS A 113 17.36 9.54 -12.79
CA CYS A 113 17.02 10.93 -12.99
C CYS A 113 18.27 11.82 -12.94
N THR A 114 18.22 12.96 -13.63
CA THR A 114 19.28 13.97 -13.55
C THR A 114 19.26 14.70 -12.21
N PRO A 115 20.39 15.29 -11.77
CA PRO A 115 20.41 16.12 -10.55
C PRO A 115 19.35 17.23 -10.57
N ASP A 116 19.14 17.88 -11.71
CA ASP A 116 18.14 18.96 -11.85
C ASP A 116 16.71 18.44 -11.68
N GLN A 117 16.39 17.26 -12.26
CA GLN A 117 15.07 16.63 -12.08
C GLN A 117 14.81 16.25 -10.62
N TYR A 118 15.85 15.81 -9.89
CA TYR A 118 15.76 15.47 -8.48
C TYR A 118 15.50 16.70 -7.60
N GLU A 119 16.28 17.78 -7.78
CA GLU A 119 16.07 19.02 -7.03
C GLU A 119 14.71 19.66 -7.34
N GLU A 120 14.30 19.63 -8.61
CA GLU A 120 12.98 20.11 -9.02
C GLU A 120 11.85 19.29 -8.36
N PHE A 121 12.00 17.97 -8.28
CA PHE A 121 11.05 17.13 -7.56
C PHE A 121 10.95 17.48 -6.08
N LEU A 122 12.09 17.69 -5.39
CA LEU A 122 12.08 18.04 -3.97
C LEU A 122 11.37 19.37 -3.70
N ARG A 123 11.46 20.33 -4.64
CA ARG A 123 10.74 21.61 -4.57
C ARG A 123 9.26 21.46 -4.87
N SER A 124 8.92 20.73 -5.94
CA SER A 124 7.54 20.61 -6.44
C SER A 124 6.68 19.64 -5.62
N CYS A 125 7.26 18.61 -5.00
CA CYS A 125 6.49 17.57 -4.31
C CYS A 125 5.62 18.11 -3.15
N PRO A 126 6.12 18.94 -2.22
CA PRO A 126 5.28 19.50 -1.16
C PRO A 126 4.12 20.36 -1.70
N GLU A 127 4.35 21.11 -2.78
CA GLU A 127 3.32 21.92 -3.43
C GLU A 127 2.24 21.04 -4.09
N PHE A 128 2.67 19.99 -4.78
CA PHE A 128 1.77 18.99 -5.37
C PHE A 128 0.88 18.35 -4.28
N GLU A 129 1.48 17.89 -3.18
CA GLU A 129 0.73 17.29 -2.07
C GLU A 129 -0.26 18.27 -1.45
N ARG A 130 0.14 19.54 -1.28
CA ARG A 130 -0.75 20.60 -0.81
C ARG A 130 -1.93 20.84 -1.74
N MET A 131 -1.72 20.76 -3.07
CA MET A 131 -2.82 20.84 -4.04
C MET A 131 -3.81 19.68 -3.86
N LEU A 132 -3.32 18.45 -3.66
CA LEU A 132 -4.18 17.29 -3.42
C LEU A 132 -5.02 17.46 -2.15
N GLN A 133 -4.38 17.87 -1.05
CA GLN A 133 -5.06 18.07 0.24
C GLN A 133 -6.13 19.16 0.16
N ARG A 134 -5.84 20.30 -0.50
CA ARG A 134 -6.84 21.37 -0.72
C ARG A 134 -8.02 20.92 -1.58
N SER A 135 -7.82 19.91 -2.43
CA SER A 135 -8.90 19.26 -3.18
C SER A 135 -9.75 18.31 -2.32
N GLY A 136 -9.44 18.14 -1.03
CA GLY A 136 -10.13 17.21 -0.13
C GLY A 136 -9.63 15.78 -0.23
N ILE A 137 -8.42 15.55 -0.74
CA ILE A 137 -7.76 14.24 -0.65
C ILE A 137 -7.08 14.11 0.71
N ILE A 138 -7.46 13.06 1.45
CA ILE A 138 -6.75 12.65 2.66
C ILE A 138 -5.51 11.89 2.23
N LEU A 139 -4.35 12.55 2.35
CA LEU A 139 -3.05 12.00 1.93
C LEU A 139 -2.23 11.55 3.15
N ILE A 140 -1.92 10.26 3.21
CA ILE A 140 -1.17 9.63 4.31
C ILE A 140 0.11 9.01 3.75
N LYS A 141 1.25 9.27 4.39
CA LYS A 141 2.57 8.80 3.91
C LYS A 141 3.25 7.92 4.96
N TYR A 142 3.58 6.68 4.59
CA TYR A 142 4.25 5.73 5.47
C TYR A 142 5.66 5.39 4.96
N TRP A 143 6.65 5.50 5.84
CA TRP A 143 8.01 5.03 5.59
C TRP A 143 8.32 3.78 6.43
N PHE A 144 8.42 2.62 5.77
CA PHE A 144 8.79 1.38 6.44
C PHE A 144 10.30 1.32 6.67
N SER A 145 10.69 1.40 7.95
CA SER A 145 12.08 1.34 8.39
C SER A 145 12.42 -0.07 8.85
N VAL A 146 13.48 -0.66 8.30
CA VAL A 146 14.00 -1.98 8.69
C VAL A 146 15.48 -1.83 9.01
N SER A 147 15.95 -2.50 10.06
CA SER A 147 17.37 -2.57 10.39
C SER A 147 18.16 -3.35 9.34
N ASP A 148 19.45 -3.06 9.23
CA ASP A 148 20.31 -3.63 8.20
C ASP A 148 20.45 -5.16 8.37
N GLU A 149 20.56 -5.60 9.63
CA GLU A 149 20.63 -7.01 10.01
C GLU A 149 19.36 -7.78 9.58
N GLU A 150 18.19 -7.21 9.85
CA GLU A 150 16.91 -7.83 9.48
C GLU A 150 16.65 -7.73 7.97
N GLN A 151 17.13 -6.66 7.32
CA GLN A 151 17.08 -6.54 5.86
C GLN A 151 17.90 -7.65 5.19
N GLU A 152 19.14 -7.86 5.64
CA GLU A 152 20.02 -8.93 5.17
C GLU A 152 19.38 -10.30 5.33
N LYS A 153 18.88 -10.60 6.53
CA LYS A 153 18.19 -11.86 6.79
C LYS A 153 17.02 -12.10 5.83
N ARG A 154 16.23 -11.06 5.54
CA ARG A 154 15.10 -11.16 4.61
C ARG A 154 15.53 -11.39 3.17
N PHE A 155 16.67 -10.84 2.75
CA PHE A 155 17.23 -11.12 1.44
C PHE A 155 17.65 -12.58 1.32
N LEU A 156 18.37 -13.11 2.31
CA LEU A 156 18.75 -14.53 2.36
C LEU A 156 17.52 -15.44 2.35
N GLU A 157 16.48 -15.12 3.13
CA GLU A 157 15.22 -15.85 3.12
C GLU A 157 14.53 -15.84 1.73
N ARG A 158 14.58 -14.72 1.00
CA ARG A 158 13.99 -14.61 -0.35
C ARG A 158 14.72 -15.46 -1.38
N ILE A 159 16.05 -15.46 -1.34
CA ILE A 159 16.90 -16.26 -2.24
C ILE A 159 16.65 -17.76 -2.02
N ASN A 160 16.53 -18.17 -0.75
CA ASN A 160 16.39 -19.56 -0.33
C ASN A 160 14.94 -20.10 -0.37
N THR A 161 13.92 -19.24 -0.48
CA THR A 161 12.51 -19.68 -0.55
C THR A 161 11.98 -19.61 -2.01
N PRO A 162 11.65 -20.74 -2.66
CA PRO A 162 11.23 -20.76 -4.07
C PRO A 162 10.06 -19.81 -4.40
N ILE A 163 9.00 -19.82 -3.59
CA ILE A 163 7.80 -18.97 -3.79
C ILE A 163 8.05 -17.47 -3.54
N LYS A 164 9.22 -17.08 -3.02
CA LYS A 164 9.61 -15.68 -2.80
C LYS A 164 10.72 -15.23 -3.75
N ARG A 165 11.32 -16.12 -4.55
CA ARG A 165 12.46 -15.83 -5.41
C ARG A 165 12.14 -14.75 -6.44
N TRP A 166 10.92 -14.70 -6.95
CA TRP A 166 10.45 -13.65 -7.87
C TRP A 166 10.46 -12.24 -7.26
N LYS A 167 10.53 -12.11 -5.93
CA LYS A 167 10.65 -10.83 -5.21
C LYS A 167 12.09 -10.35 -5.05
N PHE A 168 13.03 -11.02 -5.69
CA PHE A 168 14.44 -10.68 -5.66
C PHE A 168 14.88 -10.32 -7.08
N SER A 169 15.43 -9.13 -7.23
CA SER A 169 15.90 -8.57 -8.48
C SER A 169 17.38 -8.22 -8.38
N PRO A 170 18.13 -8.14 -9.50
CA PRO A 170 19.50 -7.61 -9.48
C PRO A 170 19.60 -6.22 -8.85
N MET A 171 18.54 -5.40 -8.95
CA MET A 171 18.48 -4.08 -8.35
C MET A 171 18.50 -4.13 -6.81
N ASP A 172 17.96 -5.19 -6.19
CA ASP A 172 18.01 -5.37 -4.74
C ASP A 172 19.45 -5.54 -4.21
N LEU A 173 20.35 -6.15 -5.01
CA LEU A 173 21.77 -6.29 -4.66
C LEU A 173 22.50 -4.95 -4.74
N GLU A 174 22.27 -4.19 -5.81
CA GLU A 174 22.80 -2.84 -5.96
C GLU A 174 22.29 -1.92 -4.84
N SER A 175 21.01 -2.02 -4.49
CA SER A 175 20.41 -1.26 -3.38
C SER A 175 21.12 -1.52 -2.05
N ARG A 176 21.58 -2.76 -1.84
CA ARG A 176 22.34 -3.13 -0.65
C ARG A 176 23.73 -2.48 -0.64
N ASN A 177 24.44 -2.50 -1.77
CA ASN A 177 25.77 -1.89 -1.87
C ASN A 177 25.73 -0.37 -1.65
N ARG A 178 24.65 0.29 -2.08
CA ARG A 178 24.45 1.74 -1.98
C ARG A 178 23.68 2.16 -0.72
N TRP A 179 23.80 1.41 0.37
CA TRP A 179 23.01 1.64 1.58
C TRP A 179 23.10 3.08 2.10
N ALA A 180 24.31 3.65 2.15
CA ALA A 180 24.56 5.00 2.64
C ALA A 180 23.90 6.06 1.74
N GLU A 181 23.96 5.90 0.42
CA GLU A 181 23.30 6.79 -0.54
C GLU A 181 21.77 6.75 -0.36
N TYR A 182 21.18 5.59 -0.11
CA TYR A 182 19.76 5.49 0.23
C TYR A 182 19.41 6.14 1.57
N SER A 183 20.29 6.06 2.57
CA SER A 183 20.11 6.75 3.85
C SER A 183 20.09 8.27 3.66
N GLU A 184 21.08 8.80 2.94
CA GLU A 184 21.18 10.24 2.62
C GLU A 184 19.98 10.72 1.80
N ALA A 185 19.59 9.98 0.76
CA ALA A 185 18.44 10.30 -0.07
C ALA A 185 17.14 10.36 0.74
N LYS A 186 16.94 9.42 1.69
CA LYS A 186 15.81 9.43 2.62
C LYS A 186 15.86 10.64 3.55
N ASP A 187 16.99 10.93 4.18
CA ASP A 187 17.11 12.06 5.11
C ASP A 187 16.82 13.39 4.40
N LYS A 188 17.33 13.56 3.16
CA LYS A 188 17.00 14.73 2.33
C LYS A 188 15.54 14.77 1.92
N MET A 189 14.94 13.63 1.55
CA MET A 189 13.51 13.54 1.24
C MET A 189 12.64 13.98 2.42
N PHE A 190 12.97 13.55 3.64
CA PHE A 190 12.27 13.94 4.86
C PHE A 190 12.41 15.44 5.12
N ALA A 191 13.63 15.97 5.04
CA ALA A 191 13.88 17.40 5.27
C ALA A 191 13.05 18.32 4.36
N TYR A 192 12.76 17.90 3.13
CA TYR A 192 11.99 18.71 2.17
C TYR A 192 10.48 18.44 2.22
N THR A 193 10.05 17.22 2.57
CA THR A 193 8.66 16.78 2.33
C THR A 193 7.93 16.30 3.58
N ASP A 194 8.60 16.24 4.73
CA ASP A 194 7.95 16.04 6.03
C ASP A 194 7.42 17.38 6.54
N THR A 195 6.14 17.65 6.28
CA THR A 195 5.50 18.91 6.66
C THR A 195 4.46 18.67 7.73
N LYS A 196 4.17 19.67 8.58
CA LYS A 196 3.14 19.55 9.63
C LYS A 196 1.76 19.14 9.09
N HIS A 197 1.43 19.54 7.86
CA HIS A 197 0.14 19.24 7.23
C HIS A 197 0.15 17.92 6.44
N CYS A 198 1.32 17.40 6.06
CA CYS A 198 1.46 16.11 5.39
C CYS A 198 2.73 15.41 5.91
N PRO A 199 2.69 14.87 7.15
CA PRO A 199 3.86 14.31 7.79
C PRO A 199 4.23 12.94 7.23
N TRP A 200 5.48 12.54 7.43
CA TRP A 200 5.94 11.18 7.23
C TRP A 200 5.80 10.34 8.49
N TRP A 201 5.04 9.24 8.40
CA TRP A 201 4.91 8.29 9.49
C TRP A 201 5.89 7.13 9.33
N VAL A 202 6.88 7.06 10.21
CA VAL A 202 7.86 5.97 10.21
C VAL A 202 7.26 4.73 10.88
N VAL A 203 7.28 3.61 10.17
CA VAL A 203 6.80 2.31 10.65
C VAL A 203 8.00 1.40 10.93
N PRO A 204 8.37 1.17 12.20
CA PRO A 204 9.39 0.19 12.55
C PRO A 204 8.93 -1.20 12.11
N SER A 205 9.72 -1.83 11.22
CA SER A 205 9.25 -2.96 10.44
C SER A 205 10.02 -4.26 10.65
N ASP A 206 10.95 -4.31 11.61
CA ASP A 206 11.74 -5.50 11.94
C ASP A 206 10.86 -6.68 12.33
N ASP A 207 9.85 -6.44 13.18
CA ASP A 207 8.75 -7.39 13.40
C ASP A 207 7.61 -7.09 12.43
N LYS A 208 7.54 -7.87 11.34
CA LYS A 208 6.50 -7.74 10.30
C LYS A 208 5.07 -7.78 10.85
N LYS A 209 4.80 -8.54 11.91
CA LYS A 209 3.44 -8.66 12.46
C LYS A 209 3.06 -7.37 13.17
N LYS A 210 3.92 -6.87 14.05
CA LYS A 210 3.71 -5.60 14.76
C LYS A 210 3.63 -4.43 13.80
N ALA A 211 4.51 -4.38 12.80
CA ALA A 211 4.50 -3.36 11.76
C ALA A 211 3.16 -3.26 11.05
N ARG A 212 2.55 -4.41 10.70
CA ARG A 212 1.23 -4.45 10.06
C ARG A 212 0.14 -3.95 11.00
N LEU A 213 0.07 -4.49 12.22
CA LEU A 213 -0.96 -4.11 13.18
C LEU A 213 -0.90 -2.60 13.49
N ASN A 214 0.29 -2.09 13.80
CA ASN A 214 0.48 -0.67 14.11
C ASN A 214 0.19 0.23 12.91
N CYS A 215 0.62 -0.15 11.70
CA CYS A 215 0.33 0.63 10.51
C CYS A 215 -1.17 0.68 10.20
N ILE A 216 -1.89 -0.43 10.36
CA ILE A 216 -3.35 -0.48 10.14
C ILE A 216 -4.08 0.31 11.23
N SER A 217 -3.71 0.12 12.49
CA SER A 217 -4.28 0.87 13.61
C SER A 217 -4.07 2.37 13.45
N HIS A 218 -2.87 2.80 13.04
CA HIS A 218 -2.59 4.20 12.75
C HIS A 218 -3.38 4.70 11.54
N LEU A 219 -3.49 3.91 10.46
CA LEU A 219 -4.30 4.27 9.29
C LEU A 219 -5.76 4.54 9.69
N LEU A 220 -6.34 3.69 10.52
CA LEU A 220 -7.70 3.88 11.05
C LEU A 220 -7.83 5.17 11.86
N SER A 221 -6.80 5.59 12.60
CA SER A 221 -6.83 6.85 13.35
C SER A 221 -6.61 8.11 12.51
N GLN A 222 -6.16 7.97 11.25
CA GLN A 222 -5.95 9.12 10.35
C GLN A 222 -7.22 9.58 9.63
N VAL A 223 -8.29 8.78 9.67
CA VAL A 223 -9.56 9.09 9.00
C VAL A 223 -10.66 8.99 10.04
N GLU A 224 -11.44 10.04 10.22
CA GLU A 224 -12.64 9.96 11.05
C GLU A 224 -13.71 9.15 10.31
N TYR A 225 -14.22 8.10 10.96
CA TYR A 225 -15.29 7.26 10.44
C TYR A 225 -16.25 6.85 11.55
N GLU A 226 -17.49 6.58 11.14
CA GLU A 226 -18.55 6.06 11.99
C GLU A 226 -19.04 4.73 11.44
N GLU A 227 -19.56 3.88 12.32
CA GLU A 227 -20.22 2.65 11.92
C GLU A 227 -21.60 2.99 11.33
N LEU A 228 -21.85 2.53 10.10
CA LEU A 228 -23.14 2.75 9.44
C LEU A 228 -24.15 1.73 9.96
N GLU A 229 -25.39 2.17 10.18
CA GLU A 229 -26.48 1.26 10.49
C GLU A 229 -26.85 0.44 9.23
N HIS A 230 -26.79 -0.88 9.36
CA HIS A 230 -27.24 -1.78 8.32
C HIS A 230 -28.68 -2.24 8.62
N PRO A 231 -29.60 -2.19 7.63
CA PRO A 231 -30.92 -2.74 7.81
C PRO A 231 -30.84 -4.25 8.03
N VAL A 232 -31.71 -4.79 8.89
CA VAL A 232 -31.86 -6.23 9.03
C VAL A 232 -32.40 -6.78 7.72
N ILE A 233 -31.64 -7.68 7.08
CA ILE A 233 -32.05 -8.33 5.84
C ILE A 233 -32.63 -9.70 6.20
N GLU A 234 -33.92 -9.88 5.95
CA GLU A 234 -34.55 -11.21 5.96
C GLU A 234 -34.34 -11.87 4.59
N LEU A 235 -33.82 -13.10 4.58
CA LEU A 235 -33.62 -13.84 3.34
C LEU A 235 -34.99 -14.36 2.88
N PRO A 236 -35.52 -13.91 1.72
CA PRO A 236 -36.81 -14.39 1.24
C PRO A 236 -36.75 -15.87 0.87
N GLU A 237 -37.88 -16.55 0.96
CA GLU A 237 -37.99 -17.94 0.50
C GLU A 237 -37.68 -18.05 -1.00
N LEU A 238 -37.00 -19.13 -1.38
CA LEU A 238 -36.59 -19.34 -2.76
C LEU A 238 -37.82 -19.69 -3.62
N ASN A 239 -38.16 -18.83 -4.57
CA ASN A 239 -39.15 -19.17 -5.59
C ASN A 239 -38.55 -20.15 -6.61
N LYS A 240 -39.13 -21.35 -6.70
CA LYS A 240 -38.72 -22.44 -7.60
C LYS A 240 -39.69 -22.65 -8.78
N GLU A 241 -40.71 -21.81 -8.94
CA GLU A 241 -41.70 -21.96 -9.99
C GLU A 241 -41.09 -21.66 -11.37
N GLY A 242 -41.47 -22.45 -12.38
CA GLY A 242 -41.14 -22.20 -13.79
C GLY A 242 -39.72 -22.55 -14.24
N TYR A 243 -38.85 -23.02 -13.35
CA TYR A 243 -37.48 -23.41 -13.71
C TYR A 243 -37.18 -24.87 -13.34
N VAL A 244 -36.89 -25.69 -14.36
CA VAL A 244 -36.33 -27.04 -14.18
C VAL A 244 -34.84 -26.95 -14.43
N ARG A 245 -34.03 -27.21 -13.39
CA ARG A 245 -32.58 -27.22 -13.51
C ARG A 245 -32.14 -28.40 -14.39
N ALA A 246 -31.17 -28.17 -15.27
CA ALA A 246 -30.56 -29.24 -16.05
C ALA A 246 -29.98 -30.34 -15.13
N PRO A 247 -29.98 -31.62 -15.56
CA PRO A 247 -29.35 -32.70 -14.82
C PRO A 247 -27.93 -32.34 -14.39
N ILE A 248 -27.57 -32.74 -13.17
CA ILE A 248 -26.23 -32.46 -12.64
C ILE A 248 -25.15 -33.18 -13.45
N ASP A 249 -25.47 -34.38 -13.96
CA ASP A 249 -24.56 -35.25 -14.71
C ASP A 249 -24.17 -34.68 -16.09
N ASP A 250 -24.91 -33.70 -16.61
CA ASP A 250 -24.57 -33.00 -17.86
C ASP A 250 -23.48 -31.93 -17.65
N GLN A 251 -23.13 -31.62 -16.40
CA GLN A 251 -22.12 -30.60 -16.07
C GLN A 251 -20.76 -31.24 -15.86
N THR A 252 -19.72 -30.62 -16.44
CA THR A 252 -18.34 -30.99 -16.14
C THR A 252 -17.86 -30.25 -14.90
N PHE A 253 -17.71 -30.97 -13.79
CA PHE A 253 -17.22 -30.39 -12.53
C PHE A 253 -15.69 -30.37 -12.46
N VAL A 254 -15.16 -29.41 -11.72
CA VAL A 254 -13.77 -29.45 -11.28
C VAL A 254 -13.58 -30.72 -10.43
N PRO A 255 -12.59 -31.58 -10.73
CA PRO A 255 -12.37 -32.78 -9.94
C PRO A 255 -12.16 -32.46 -8.47
N ASP A 256 -12.89 -33.17 -7.62
CA ASP A 256 -12.73 -33.04 -6.18
C ASP A 256 -11.41 -33.67 -5.73
N LYS A 257 -10.58 -32.90 -5.03
CA LYS A 257 -9.20 -33.27 -4.68
C LYS A 257 -8.89 -33.09 -3.20
N TYR A 258 -9.74 -32.42 -2.43
CA TYR A 258 -9.46 -32.02 -1.04
C TYR A 258 -10.63 -32.29 -0.12
#